data_AF-A0A8G1VG16-F1
#
_entry.id   AF-A0A8G1VG16-F1
#
_cell.length_a   1.000
_cell.length_b   1.000
_cell.length_c   1.000
_cell.angle_alpha   90.00
_cell.angle_beta   90.00
_cell.angle_gamma   90.00
#
_symmetry.space_group_name_H-M   'P 1'
#
loop_
_entity.id
_entity.type
_entity.pdbx_description
1 polymer ?
#
loop_
_entity_poly.entity_id
_entity_poly.type
_entity_poly.pdbx_seq_one_letter_code
_entity_poly.pdbx_strand_id
1 'polypeptide(L)'
;MVNVPKTRRTYCKSKECHKHTQHKVTQYKAGKASLFAQGKRRYDRKQSGYGGQTKPVFHKKAKTTKKIVLRLECTACKTKKQLSLKRCKHFELGYVHMLSIRSMGDANHIFFFSQQW
;
A
#
# COMPACT_ATOMS: atom_id res chain seq x y z
N MET A 1 -14.44 6.47 6.46
CA MET A 1 -13.16 5.80 6.76
C MET A 1 -12.93 4.72 5.72
N VAL A 2 -11.73 4.59 5.11
CA VAL A 2 -11.42 3.48 4.19
C VAL A 2 -10.35 2.60 4.82
N ASN A 3 -10.69 1.34 5.04
CA ASN A 3 -9.81 0.33 5.61
C ASN A 3 -9.40 -0.66 4.52
N VAL A 4 -8.09 -0.94 4.42
CA VAL A 4 -7.54 -1.95 3.51
C VAL A 4 -6.69 -2.94 4.30
N PRO A 5 -6.86 -4.25 4.09
CA PRO A 5 -6.04 -5.25 4.78
C PRO A 5 -4.58 -5.18 4.32
N LYS A 6 -3.65 -5.47 5.24
CA LYS A 6 -2.20 -5.53 4.97
C LYS A 6 -1.83 -6.68 4.01
N THR A 7 -2.72 -7.65 3.84
CA THR A 7 -2.54 -8.80 2.96
C THR A 7 -3.75 -8.93 2.04
N ARG A 8 -3.52 -9.14 0.74
CA ARG A 8 -4.60 -9.37 -0.25
C ARG A 8 -4.21 -10.45 -1.26
N ARG A 9 -5.10 -11.39 -1.57
CA ARG A 9 -4.90 -12.33 -2.69
C ARG A 9 -5.29 -11.65 -3.99
N THR A 10 -4.36 -11.56 -4.94
CA THR A 10 -4.61 -10.95 -6.26
C THR A 10 -3.83 -11.65 -7.35
N TYR A 11 -4.24 -11.47 -8.61
CA TYR A 11 -3.51 -12.01 -9.75
C TYR A 11 -2.12 -11.36 -9.89
N CYS A 12 -1.08 -12.21 -9.86
CA CYS A 12 0.29 -11.83 -10.14
C CYS A 12 0.58 -11.95 -11.64
N LYS A 13 0.97 -10.84 -12.29
CA LYS A 13 1.30 -10.79 -13.72
C LYS A 13 2.72 -11.31 -14.05
N SER A 14 3.50 -11.71 -13.05
CA SER A 14 4.87 -12.18 -13.30
C SER A 14 4.86 -13.47 -14.11
N LYS A 15 5.88 -13.62 -14.97
CA LYS A 15 6.08 -14.80 -15.82
C LYS A 15 6.14 -16.11 -15.03
N GLU A 16 6.64 -16.04 -13.80
CA GLU A 16 6.83 -17.21 -12.93
C GLU A 16 5.57 -17.61 -12.16
N CYS A 17 4.65 -16.67 -11.88
CA CYS A 17 3.50 -16.97 -11.04
C CYS A 17 2.25 -17.24 -11.87
N HIS A 18 1.87 -16.33 -12.78
CA HIS A 18 0.63 -16.37 -13.56
C HIS A 18 -0.61 -16.89 -12.80
N LYS A 19 -0.68 -16.61 -11.48
CA LYS A 19 -1.69 -17.15 -10.57
C LYS A 19 -2.03 -16.17 -9.46
N HIS A 20 -3.09 -16.48 -8.72
CA HIS A 20 -3.53 -15.69 -7.57
C HIS A 20 -2.68 -16.01 -6.34
N THR A 21 -1.76 -15.12 -6.01
CA THR A 21 -0.86 -15.25 -4.86
C THR A 21 -1.20 -14.23 -3.77
N GLN A 22 -0.68 -14.47 -2.57
CA GLN A 22 -0.76 -13.52 -1.48
C GLN A 22 0.16 -12.33 -1.77
N HIS A 23 -0.37 -11.11 -1.62
CA HIS A 23 0.39 -9.88 -1.77
C HIS A 23 0.42 -9.12 -0.44
N LYS A 24 1.60 -8.58 -0.10
CA LYS A 24 1.77 -7.59 0.97
C LYS A 24 1.36 -6.21 0.44
N VAL A 25 0.47 -5.54 1.15
CA VAL A 25 -0.09 -4.24 0.76
C VAL A 25 0.59 -3.14 1.57
N THR A 26 1.20 -2.19 0.88
CA THR A 26 1.79 -1.00 1.49
C THR A 26 1.27 0.27 0.83
N GLN A 27 1.30 1.40 1.53
CA GLN A 27 1.00 2.69 0.93
C GLN A 27 2.17 3.16 0.08
N TYR A 28 1.91 3.63 -1.13
CA TYR A 28 2.92 4.27 -1.95
C TYR A 28 3.33 5.63 -1.34
N LYS A 29 4.64 5.84 -1.23
CA LYS A 29 5.23 7.14 -0.90
C LYS A 29 6.04 7.63 -2.09
N ALA A 30 5.94 8.93 -2.39
CA ALA A 30 6.79 9.55 -3.39
C ALA A 30 8.24 9.56 -2.87
N GLY A 31 9.20 9.20 -3.74
CA GLY A 31 10.62 9.26 -3.42
C GLY A 31 11.18 10.68 -3.51
N LYS A 32 12.44 10.85 -3.11
CA LYS A 32 13.20 12.10 -3.30
C LYS A 32 13.34 12.39 -4.81
N ALA A 33 13.12 13.65 -5.19
CA ALA A 33 13.29 14.07 -6.59
C ALA A 33 14.79 14.03 -6.97
N SER A 34 15.10 13.45 -8.13
CA SER A 34 16.46 13.39 -8.67
C SER A 34 16.84 14.69 -9.39
N LEU A 35 18.06 15.18 -9.16
CA LEU A 35 18.59 16.40 -9.77
C LEU A 35 19.05 16.19 -11.23
N PHE A 36 19.50 14.98 -11.55
CA PHE A 36 20.08 14.66 -12.86
C PHE A 36 19.04 14.39 -13.95
N ALA A 37 17.75 14.36 -13.58
CA ALA A 37 16.66 14.23 -14.53
C ALA A 37 16.70 15.37 -15.57
N GLN A 38 16.47 15.04 -16.84
CA GLN A 38 16.57 16.00 -17.96
C GLN A 38 15.72 17.26 -17.72
N GLY A 39 14.52 17.12 -17.16
CA GLY A 39 13.64 18.25 -16.85
C GLY A 39 14.21 19.19 -15.80
N LYS A 40 14.84 18.66 -14.76
CA LYS A 40 15.48 19.45 -13.69
C LYS A 40 16.73 20.15 -14.21
N ARG A 41 17.61 19.45 -14.94
CA ARG A 41 18.78 20.04 -15.62
C ARG A 41 18.39 21.21 -16.54
N ARG A 42 17.33 21.04 -17.34
CA ARG A 42 16.82 22.10 -18.23
C ARG A 42 16.26 23.29 -17.44
N TYR A 43 15.53 23.03 -16.34
CA TYR A 43 14.97 24.06 -15.49
C TYR A 43 16.07 24.90 -14.83
N ASP A 44 17.08 24.25 -14.26
CA ASP A 44 18.17 24.93 -13.57
C ASP A 44 19.01 25.78 -14.52
N ARG A 45 19.29 25.27 -15.73
CA ARG A 45 19.95 26.06 -16.79
C ARG A 45 19.10 27.23 -17.29
N LYS A 46 17.77 27.09 -17.30
CA LYS A 46 16.88 28.21 -17.67
C LYS A 46 16.83 29.26 -16.55
N GLN A 47 16.91 28.82 -15.31
CA GLN A 47 16.80 29.66 -14.12
C GLN A 47 18.09 30.43 -13.81
N SER A 48 19.24 29.99 -14.31
CA SER A 48 20.52 30.69 -14.12
C SER A 48 20.58 32.02 -14.89
N GLY A 49 21.16 33.05 -14.26
CA GLY A 49 21.30 34.39 -14.82
C GLY A 49 20.28 35.37 -14.24
N TYR A 50 19.99 36.44 -14.97
CA TYR A 50 19.02 37.46 -14.60
C TYR A 50 17.65 37.19 -15.25
N GLY A 51 16.56 37.69 -14.67
CA GLY A 51 15.20 37.52 -15.20
C GLY A 51 14.20 36.82 -14.28
N GLY A 52 14.60 36.49 -13.04
CA GLY A 52 13.68 36.02 -12.01
C GLY A 52 13.12 34.60 -12.25
N GLN A 53 11.84 34.40 -11.96
CA GLN A 53 11.20 33.08 -12.04
C GLN A 53 10.80 32.73 -13.49
N THR A 54 11.40 31.70 -14.07
CA THR A 54 11.28 31.41 -15.52
C THR A 54 10.18 30.43 -15.93
N LYS A 55 9.50 29.80 -14.97
CA LYS A 55 8.33 28.92 -15.19
C LYS A 55 7.20 29.25 -14.22
N PRO A 56 5.94 29.09 -14.66
CA PRO A 56 4.78 29.42 -13.84
C PRO A 56 4.72 28.57 -12.57
N VAL A 57 4.45 29.23 -11.43
CA VAL A 57 4.16 28.58 -10.15
C VAL A 57 2.65 28.43 -10.02
N PHE A 58 2.19 27.24 -9.66
CA PHE A 58 0.77 26.97 -9.52
C PHE A 58 0.26 27.37 -8.13
N HIS A 59 -0.62 28.39 -8.04
CA HIS A 59 -1.13 28.91 -6.77
C HIS A 59 -2.53 28.40 -6.38
N LYS A 60 -3.43 28.21 -7.36
CA LYS A 60 -4.86 27.95 -7.10
C LYS A 60 -5.17 26.46 -6.86
N LYS A 61 -4.70 25.89 -5.75
CA LYS A 61 -4.99 24.50 -5.36
C LYS A 61 -6.43 24.33 -4.86
N ALA A 62 -7.28 23.64 -5.62
CA ALA A 62 -8.66 23.37 -5.22
C ALA A 62 -8.86 22.02 -4.52
N LYS A 63 -8.01 21.02 -4.81
CA LYS A 63 -8.20 19.65 -4.29
C LYS A 63 -7.60 19.50 -2.89
N THR A 64 -8.42 19.05 -1.95
CA THR A 64 -8.04 18.82 -0.55
C THR A 64 -7.44 17.43 -0.30
N THR A 65 -7.75 16.44 -1.14
CA THR A 65 -7.29 15.05 -0.99
C THR A 65 -6.54 14.56 -2.22
N LYS A 66 -5.70 13.53 -2.03
CA LYS A 66 -4.96 12.84 -3.09
C LYS A 66 -5.58 11.46 -3.34
N LYS A 67 -5.33 10.89 -4.52
CA LYS A 67 -5.63 9.47 -4.76
C LYS A 67 -4.56 8.65 -4.05
N ILE A 68 -4.97 7.73 -3.19
CA ILE A 68 -4.05 6.82 -2.51
C ILE A 68 -3.72 5.70 -3.47
N VAL A 69 -2.42 5.43 -3.65
CA VAL A 69 -1.92 4.32 -4.45
C VAL A 69 -1.38 3.26 -3.50
N LEU A 70 -1.84 2.03 -3.67
CA LEU A 70 -1.34 0.86 -2.96
C LEU A 70 -0.23 0.22 -3.77
N ARG A 71 0.82 -0.20 -3.09
CA ARG A 71 1.89 -1.03 -3.63
C ARG A 71 1.69 -2.46 -3.12
N LEU A 72 1.37 -3.35 -4.05
CA LEU A 72 1.20 -4.78 -3.82
C LEU A 72 2.51 -5.50 -4.14
N GLU A 73 3.10 -6.16 -3.17
CA GLU A 73 4.30 -6.98 -3.35
C GLU A 73 3.95 -8.47 -3.24
N CYS A 74 4.22 -9.24 -4.28
CA CYS A 74 3.98 -10.68 -4.28
C CYS A 74 4.95 -11.38 -3.32
N THR A 75 4.46 -12.32 -2.51
CA THR A 75 5.32 -13.07 -1.58
C THR A 75 6.28 -14.03 -2.27
N ALA A 76 5.90 -14.59 -3.42
CA ALA A 76 6.71 -15.58 -4.15
C ALA A 76 7.79 -14.93 -5.03
N CYS A 77 7.39 -14.12 -6.02
CA CYS A 77 8.31 -13.53 -7.02
C CYS A 77 8.77 -12.10 -6.69
N LYS A 78 8.31 -11.52 -5.57
CA LYS A 78 8.64 -10.14 -5.13
C LYS A 78 8.30 -9.03 -6.14
N THR A 79 7.56 -9.35 -7.21
CA THR A 79 7.10 -8.36 -8.18
C THR A 79 6.12 -7.40 -7.53
N LYS A 80 6.18 -6.13 -7.96
CA LYS A 80 5.44 -5.03 -7.34
C LYS A 80 4.43 -4.47 -8.33
N LYS A 81 3.15 -4.45 -7.94
CA LYS A 81 2.04 -3.89 -8.72
C LYS A 81 1.46 -2.69 -8.00
N GLN A 82 1.07 -1.66 -8.76
CA GLN A 82 0.40 -0.48 -8.21
C GLN A 82 -1.11 -0.56 -8.48
N LEU A 83 -1.92 -0.22 -7.48
CA LEU A 83 -3.37 -0.04 -7.60
C LEU A 83 -3.77 1.33 -7.05
N SER A 84 -4.44 2.13 -7.87
CA SER A 84 -4.97 3.42 -7.43
C SER A 84 -6.40 3.26 -6.88
N LEU A 85 -6.65 3.86 -5.72
CA LEU A 85 -7.99 3.96 -5.13
C LEU A 85 -8.68 5.26 -5.54
N LYS A 86 -9.98 5.34 -5.26
CA LYS A 86 -10.74 6.60 -5.28
C LYS A 86 -10.21 7.55 -4.20
N ARG A 87 -10.46 8.85 -4.34
CA ARG A 87 -10.00 9.87 -3.39
C ARG A 87 -10.72 9.69 -2.05
N CYS A 88 -9.96 9.66 -0.96
CA CYS A 88 -10.48 9.48 0.41
C CYS A 88 -9.75 10.48 1.34
N LYS A 89 -10.41 10.96 2.39
CA LYS A 89 -9.81 11.84 3.41
C LYS A 89 -8.99 11.06 4.44
N HIS A 90 -9.60 9.99 4.98
CA HIS A 90 -8.99 9.13 6.00
C HIS A 90 -8.79 7.72 5.43
N PHE A 91 -7.57 7.20 5.57
CA PHE A 91 -7.16 5.91 5.03
C PHE A 91 -6.28 5.20 6.03
N GLU A 92 -6.70 4.00 6.43
CA GLU A 92 -6.00 3.18 7.42
C GLU A 92 -5.60 1.84 6.80
N LEU A 93 -4.40 1.38 7.15
CA LEU A 93 -3.87 0.08 6.73
C LEU A 93 -3.86 -0.89 7.92
N GLY A 94 -4.74 -1.89 7.86
CA GLY A 94 -4.67 -3.05 8.74
C GLY A 94 -5.52 -2.99 9.99
N TYR A 95 -6.84 -2.93 9.82
CA TYR A 95 -7.71 -3.61 10.78
C TYR A 95 -7.77 -5.10 10.41
N VAL A 96 -7.20 -5.95 11.27
CA VAL A 96 -7.71 -7.31 11.43
C VAL A 96 -9.16 -7.14 11.86
N HIS A 97 -10.10 -7.60 11.04
CA HIS A 97 -11.42 -7.90 11.58
C HIS A 97 -11.13 -8.96 12.64
N MET A 98 -11.25 -8.62 13.93
CA MET A 98 -11.41 -9.63 14.98
C MET A 98 -12.70 -10.35 14.62
N LEU A 99 -12.61 -11.35 13.73
CA LEU A 99 -13.65 -12.34 13.60
C LEU A 99 -13.58 -13.12 14.90
N SER A 100 -14.56 -12.81 15.76
CA SER A 100 -15.02 -13.59 16.90
C SER A 100 -14.15 -14.80 17.21
N ILE A 101 -13.37 -14.72 18.29
CA ILE A 101 -13.19 -15.91 19.13
C ILE A 101 -14.61 -16.26 19.57
N ARG A 102 -15.28 -17.16 18.84
CA ARG A 102 -16.39 -17.92 19.41
C ARG A 102 -15.70 -18.71 20.50
N SER A 103 -15.91 -18.27 21.73
CA SER A 103 -15.67 -19.04 22.94
C SER A 103 -16.23 -20.45 22.72
N MET A 104 -15.36 -21.42 22.45
CA MET A 104 -15.65 -22.82 22.77
C MET A 104 -15.52 -22.95 24.28
N GLY A 105 -16.50 -22.41 24.98
CA GLY A 105 -16.83 -22.79 26.34
C GLY A 105 -18.25 -23.31 26.26
N ASP A 106 -18.40 -24.63 26.22
CA ASP A 106 -19.46 -25.33 26.91
C ASP A 106 -19.00 -26.77 27.18
N ALA A 107 -19.22 -27.14 28.44
CA ALA A 107 -18.79 -28.35 29.10
C ALA A 107 -19.46 -29.61 28.54
N ASN A 108 -18.80 -30.75 28.78
CA ASN A 108 -19.35 -32.00 29.34
C ASN A 108 -18.75 -33.23 28.67
N HIS A 109 -17.61 -33.70 29.17
CA HIS A 109 -17.49 -35.12 29.54
C HIS A 109 -16.34 -35.31 30.54
N ILE A 110 -16.67 -35.34 31.83
CA ILE A 110 -15.88 -36.05 32.84
C ILE A 110 -16.20 -37.52 32.62
N PHE A 111 -15.22 -38.36 32.27
CA PHE A 111 -15.20 -39.75 32.72
C PHE A 111 -13.76 -40.30 32.73
N PHE A 112 -13.33 -40.63 33.96
CA PHE A 112 -12.26 -41.51 34.42
C PHE A 112 -11.81 -42.63 33.46
N PHE A 113 -10.50 -42.85 33.34
CA PHE A 113 -9.78 -44.13 33.60
C PHE A 113 -8.26 -43.87 33.47
N SER A 114 -7.51 -43.83 34.57
CA SER A 114 -6.75 -44.95 35.17
C SER A 114 -5.35 -45.17 34.56
N GLN A 115 -4.34 -44.86 35.38
CA GLN A 115 -3.01 -45.48 35.61
C GLN A 115 -2.26 -46.31 34.54
N GLN A 116 -0.93 -46.20 34.66
CA GLN A 116 0.16 -47.08 34.15
C GLN A 116 0.39 -47.00 32.63
N TRP A 117 1.53 -46.55 32.10
CA TRP A 117 2.94 -46.72 32.49
C TRP A 117 3.76 -45.45 32.25
#